data_AF-A0A2E3YFN3-F1
#
_entry.id   AF-A0A2E3YFN3-F1
#
_cell.length_a   1.000
_cell.length_b   1.000
_cell.length_c   1.000
_cell.angle_alpha   90.00
_cell.angle_beta   90.00
_cell.angle_gamma   90.00
#
_symmetry.space_group_name_H-M   'P 1'
#
loop_
_entity.id
_entity.type
_entity.pdbx_description
1 polymer ?
#
loop_
_entity_poly.entity_id
_entity_poly.type
_entity_poly.pdbx_seq_one_letter_code
_entity_poly.pdbx_strand_id
1 'polypeptide(L)'
;MILSDLSQCLPGDTVTRQSSHQGTWMLLDYSTAATVDLPPVQGTMVYGAGRLGSPPLTLPLPVQGCYTIYIACWHDIHMGGSRLRLRLSEDQHWRQLEPEVMSPKDGDFPGRAIAQGDITEVFWRVAELSSSALIIDRVRTWAEPSGRGDQAVDKGACLAWVRLEPASEQDRDRYQGRGRTQTPAPQFAQYDNGGWWQKGCQTVDDLHASLD
;
A
#
# COMPACT_ATOMS: atom_id res chain seq x y z
N MET A 1 -10.28 9.29 11.11
CA MET A 1 -9.15 9.11 12.05
C MET A 1 -7.88 8.85 11.24
N ILE A 2 -6.74 9.41 11.65
CA ILE A 2 -5.44 9.20 10.98
C ILE A 2 -4.48 8.54 11.98
N LEU A 3 -3.85 7.44 11.58
CA LEU A 3 -2.78 6.75 12.28
C LEU A 3 -1.45 7.12 11.62
N SER A 4 -0.73 8.10 12.18
CA SER A 4 0.51 8.65 11.62
C SER A 4 1.77 8.35 12.44
N ASP A 5 1.64 7.86 13.68
CA ASP A 5 2.77 7.35 14.46
C ASP A 5 2.90 5.84 14.27
N LEU A 6 3.75 5.44 13.32
CA LEU A 6 4.01 4.04 13.03
C LEU A 6 5.15 3.44 13.87
N SER A 7 5.70 4.19 14.84
CA SER A 7 6.59 3.61 15.86
C SER A 7 5.87 2.62 16.77
N GLN A 8 4.53 2.65 16.78
CA GLN A 8 3.65 1.72 17.51
C GLN A 8 3.47 0.36 16.80
N CYS A 9 4.10 0.14 15.64
CA CYS A 9 4.03 -1.13 14.94
C CYS A 9 4.69 -2.25 15.74
N LEU A 10 4.11 -3.45 15.63
CA LEU A 10 4.63 -4.67 16.23
C LEU A 10 5.29 -5.57 15.18
N PRO A 11 6.34 -6.33 15.55
CA PRO A 11 6.99 -6.32 16.86
C PRO A 11 7.89 -5.06 16.99
N GLY A 12 7.80 -4.38 18.14
CA GLY A 12 8.39 -3.05 18.33
C GLY A 12 9.92 -3.03 18.34
N ASP A 13 10.57 -4.19 18.48
CA ASP A 13 12.02 -4.36 18.35
C ASP A 13 12.50 -4.41 16.88
N THR A 14 11.57 -4.51 15.93
CA THR A 14 11.87 -4.50 14.49
C THR A 14 11.70 -3.14 13.84
N VAL A 15 11.45 -2.08 14.62
CA VAL A 15 11.45 -0.69 14.18
C VAL A 15 12.56 0.09 14.89
N THR A 16 13.26 0.97 14.17
CA THR A 16 14.38 1.73 14.76
C THR A 16 14.61 3.05 14.06
N ARG A 17 15.13 4.03 14.81
CA ARG A 17 15.65 5.30 14.25
C ARG A 17 17.10 5.18 13.76
N GLN A 18 17.76 4.06 14.06
CA GLN A 18 19.14 3.83 13.61
C GLN A 18 19.18 3.44 12.14
N SER A 19 19.87 4.24 11.35
CA SER A 19 20.03 3.99 9.92
C SER A 19 20.69 2.64 9.65
N SER A 20 20.11 1.87 8.72
CA SER A 20 20.69 0.62 8.19
C SER A 20 20.90 -0.53 9.17
N HIS A 21 20.10 -0.64 10.24
CA HIS A 21 20.13 -1.80 11.12
C HIS A 21 19.45 -3.03 10.47
N GLN A 22 20.16 -4.14 10.37
CA GLN A 22 19.66 -5.37 9.76
C GLN A 22 18.45 -5.92 10.52
N GLY A 23 17.50 -6.49 9.79
CA GLY A 23 16.26 -7.04 10.32
C GLY A 23 15.24 -6.00 10.79
N THR A 24 15.41 -4.72 10.46
CA THR A 24 14.53 -3.65 10.98
C THR A 24 13.98 -2.72 9.90
N TRP A 25 12.86 -2.08 10.22
CA TRP A 25 12.32 -0.93 9.53
C TRP A 25 12.89 0.36 10.13
N MET A 26 13.22 1.31 9.27
CA MET A 26 13.64 2.64 9.69
C MET A 26 12.43 3.50 10.04
N LEU A 27 12.51 4.24 11.13
CA LEU A 27 11.54 5.23 11.56
C LEU A 27 12.00 6.61 11.11
N LEU A 28 11.17 7.29 10.32
CA LEU A 28 11.45 8.63 9.80
C LEU A 28 10.35 9.59 10.26
N ASP A 29 10.72 10.68 10.93
CA ASP A 29 9.74 11.71 11.28
C ASP A 29 9.41 12.56 10.06
N TYR A 30 8.15 12.96 9.95
CA TYR A 30 7.69 13.80 8.86
C TYR A 30 6.61 14.77 9.29
N SER A 31 6.45 15.80 8.47
CA SER A 31 5.33 16.73 8.51
C SER A 31 4.90 17.06 7.09
N THR A 32 3.59 17.20 6.90
CA THR A 32 3.00 17.65 5.62
C THR A 32 2.39 19.04 5.79
N ALA A 33 2.30 19.78 4.69
CA ALA A 33 1.49 20.98 4.63
C ALA A 33 -0.01 20.61 4.62
N ALA A 34 -0.87 21.56 4.99
CA ALA A 34 -2.30 21.43 4.77
C ALA A 34 -2.61 21.34 3.27
N THR A 35 -3.61 20.55 2.91
CA THR A 35 -4.19 20.51 1.56
C THR A 35 -5.67 20.89 1.62
N VAL A 36 -6.35 20.93 0.47
CA VAL A 36 -7.79 21.20 0.41
C VAL A 36 -8.59 20.13 1.18
N ASP A 37 -8.15 18.87 1.10
CA ASP A 37 -8.90 17.73 1.59
C ASP A 37 -8.38 17.18 2.92
N LEU A 38 -7.16 17.56 3.34
CA LEU A 38 -6.53 17.05 4.56
C LEU A 38 -5.83 18.15 5.37
N PRO A 39 -5.99 18.15 6.71
CA PRO A 39 -5.18 18.99 7.58
C PRO A 39 -3.69 18.58 7.51
N PRO A 40 -2.76 19.41 8.03
CA PRO A 40 -1.37 19.00 8.20
C PRO A 40 -1.28 17.69 8.98
N VAL A 41 -0.51 16.74 8.46
CA VAL A 41 -0.25 15.46 9.13
C VAL A 41 1.18 15.46 9.61
N GLN A 42 1.37 15.10 10.88
CA GLN A 42 2.69 14.89 11.47
C GLN A 42 2.73 13.51 12.08
N GLY A 43 3.91 12.87 12.04
CA GLY A 43 4.07 11.55 12.58
C GLY A 43 5.42 10.93 12.27
N THR A 44 5.48 9.61 12.42
CA THR A 44 6.66 8.80 12.17
C THR A 44 6.28 7.70 11.20
N MET A 45 6.84 7.74 10.00
CA MET A 45 6.64 6.73 8.97
C MET A 45 7.59 5.54 9.17
N VAL A 46 7.24 4.39 8.59
CA VAL A 46 8.14 3.23 8.50
C VAL A 46 8.69 3.10 7.08
N TYR A 47 9.99 2.88 6.98
CA TYR A 47 10.69 2.63 5.72
C TYR A 47 11.49 1.32 5.80
N GLY A 48 11.10 0.38 4.97
CA GLY A 48 11.73 -0.93 4.84
C GLY A 48 12.69 -0.91 3.67
N ALA A 49 13.97 -0.67 3.93
CA ALA A 49 14.98 -0.71 2.88
C ALA A 49 15.20 -2.14 2.39
N GLY A 50 15.30 -2.32 1.07
CA GLY A 50 15.48 -3.62 0.43
C GLY A 50 16.53 -4.53 1.07
N ARG A 51 17.71 -3.95 1.32
CA ARG A 51 18.90 -4.64 1.85
C ARG A 51 18.83 -5.03 3.33
N LEU A 52 17.78 -4.63 4.07
CA LEU A 52 17.73 -4.82 5.52
C LEU A 52 16.94 -6.05 5.94
N GLY A 53 16.26 -6.76 5.03
CA GLY A 53 15.57 -8.00 5.38
C GLY A 53 14.46 -7.81 6.44
N SER A 54 13.86 -6.63 6.52
CA SER A 54 12.88 -6.28 7.56
C SER A 54 11.68 -7.23 7.52
N PRO A 55 11.20 -7.75 8.68
CA PRO A 55 10.06 -8.66 8.77
C PRO A 55 8.73 -7.90 8.62
N PRO A 56 7.59 -8.60 8.42
CA PRO A 56 6.28 -7.94 8.41
C PRO A 56 6.01 -7.20 9.72
N LEU A 57 5.43 -6.02 9.63
CA LEU A 57 4.92 -5.23 10.75
C LEU A 57 3.41 -5.42 10.91
N THR A 58 2.93 -5.20 12.12
CA THR A 58 1.52 -5.21 12.50
C THR A 58 1.18 -3.86 13.11
N LEU A 59 0.26 -3.14 12.48
CA LEU A 59 -0.33 -1.91 13.01
C LEU A 59 -1.72 -2.22 13.55
N PRO A 60 -1.95 -2.18 14.87
CA PRO A 60 -3.29 -2.32 15.44
C PRO A 60 -4.23 -1.22 14.91
N LEU A 61 -5.46 -1.59 14.51
CA LEU A 61 -6.48 -0.61 14.12
C LEU A 61 -7.49 -0.45 15.27
N PRO A 62 -7.49 0.68 15.99
CA PRO A 62 -8.27 0.84 17.22
C PRO A 62 -9.74 1.23 16.95
N VAL A 63 -10.39 0.56 16.00
CA VAL A 63 -11.77 0.84 15.59
C VAL A 63 -12.58 -0.44 15.40
N GLN A 64 -13.90 -0.30 15.50
CA GLN A 64 -14.85 -1.37 15.22
C GLN A 64 -15.95 -0.85 14.29
N GLY A 65 -16.31 -1.64 13.28
CA GLY A 65 -17.35 -1.32 12.29
C GLY A 65 -16.82 -1.26 10.87
N CYS A 66 -17.67 -0.82 9.94
CA CYS A 66 -17.32 -0.70 8.52
C CYS A 66 -16.56 0.61 8.25
N TYR A 67 -15.33 0.51 7.74
CA TYR A 67 -14.47 1.65 7.44
C TYR A 67 -13.95 1.64 6.01
N THR A 68 -13.92 2.84 5.41
CA THR A 68 -13.13 3.18 4.22
C THR A 68 -11.69 3.43 4.68
N ILE A 69 -10.76 2.66 4.11
CA ILE A 69 -9.34 2.68 4.48
C ILE A 69 -8.54 3.33 3.37
N TYR A 70 -7.76 4.35 3.73
CA TYR A 70 -6.82 5.03 2.87
C TYR A 70 -5.40 4.81 3.37
N ILE A 71 -4.48 4.68 2.41
CA ILE A 71 -3.07 4.35 2.66
C ILE A 71 -2.22 5.46 2.07
N ALA A 72 -1.32 6.02 2.89
CA ALA A 72 -0.38 7.02 2.44
C ALA A 72 1.03 6.46 2.32
N CYS A 73 1.61 6.60 1.13
CA CYS A 73 2.93 6.10 0.81
C CYS A 73 3.85 7.26 0.43
N TRP A 74 5.08 7.24 0.94
CA TRP A 74 6.11 8.19 0.55
C TRP A 74 6.85 7.71 -0.70
N HIS A 75 6.92 8.60 -1.70
CA HIS A 75 7.64 8.38 -2.96
C HIS A 75 9.12 8.68 -2.77
N ASP A 76 9.88 7.64 -2.45
CA ASP A 76 11.32 7.70 -2.28
C ASP A 76 12.05 8.06 -3.59
N ILE A 77 13.30 8.49 -3.44
CA ILE A 77 14.25 8.96 -4.46
C ILE A 77 14.74 7.88 -5.42
N HIS A 78 14.43 6.62 -5.15
CA HIS A 78 14.90 5.48 -5.92
C HIS A 78 13.94 5.08 -7.03
N MET A 79 14.46 5.02 -8.27
CA MET A 79 13.70 4.65 -9.46
C MET A 79 12.91 3.33 -9.27
N GLY A 80 11.59 3.43 -9.39
CA GLY A 80 10.66 2.31 -9.23
C GLY A 80 9.79 2.36 -7.97
N GLY A 81 10.01 3.37 -7.11
CA GLY A 81 9.18 3.74 -5.96
C GLY A 81 9.02 2.68 -4.87
N SER A 82 8.40 3.08 -3.76
CA SER A 82 8.14 2.20 -2.62
C SER A 82 7.06 1.17 -2.97
N ARG A 83 7.39 -0.14 -2.91
CA ARG A 83 6.42 -1.22 -3.11
C ARG A 83 6.06 -1.87 -1.79
N LEU A 84 4.80 -1.76 -1.42
CA LEU A 84 4.25 -2.33 -0.20
C LEU A 84 3.34 -3.49 -0.53
N ARG A 85 3.23 -4.45 0.37
CA ARG A 85 2.09 -5.35 0.40
C ARG A 85 1.40 -5.22 1.75
N LEU A 86 0.08 -5.17 1.70
CA LEU A 86 -0.78 -4.98 2.85
C LEU A 86 -1.82 -6.08 2.89
N ARG A 87 -2.21 -6.44 4.10
CA ARG A 87 -3.41 -7.23 4.34
C ARG A 87 -3.96 -6.88 5.71
N LEU A 88 -5.25 -7.05 5.92
CA LEU A 88 -5.76 -7.12 7.29
C LEU A 88 -5.44 -8.49 7.88
N SER A 89 -5.40 -8.57 9.20
CA SER A 89 -5.12 -9.79 9.97
C SER A 89 -5.94 -11.01 9.52
N GLU A 90 -7.20 -10.77 9.18
CA GLU A 90 -8.23 -11.72 8.75
C GLU A 90 -8.16 -12.09 7.26
N ASP A 91 -7.40 -11.33 6.46
CA ASP A 91 -7.26 -11.63 5.04
C ASP A 91 -6.35 -12.85 4.84
N GLN A 92 -6.77 -13.73 3.92
CA GLN A 92 -5.97 -14.87 3.47
C GLN A 92 -4.84 -14.47 2.50
N HIS A 93 -5.00 -13.35 1.79
CA HIS A 93 -4.12 -12.97 0.68
C HIS A 93 -3.56 -11.56 0.88
N TRP A 94 -2.34 -11.36 0.38
CA TRP A 94 -1.71 -10.05 0.32
C TRP A 94 -2.26 -9.22 -0.85
N ARG A 95 -2.37 -7.91 -0.65
CA ARG A 95 -2.62 -6.93 -1.70
C ARG A 95 -1.39 -6.07 -1.88
N GLN A 96 -0.84 -6.01 -3.09
CA GLN A 96 0.30 -5.18 -3.41
C GLN A 96 -0.17 -3.75 -3.72
N LEU A 97 0.54 -2.77 -3.17
CA LEU A 97 0.46 -1.37 -3.54
C LEU A 97 1.71 -1.02 -4.33
N GLU A 98 1.48 -0.56 -5.56
CA GLU A 98 2.53 -0.02 -6.39
C GLU A 98 2.56 1.51 -6.28
N PRO A 99 3.73 2.13 -6.49
CA PRO A 99 3.82 3.58 -6.60
C PRO A 99 2.84 4.06 -7.67
N GLU A 100 2.05 5.09 -7.33
CA GLU A 100 1.23 5.76 -8.30
C GLU A 100 2.12 6.43 -9.35
N VAL A 101 2.04 5.93 -10.58
CA VAL A 101 2.72 6.54 -11.72
C VAL A 101 1.75 7.53 -12.36
N MET A 102 1.74 8.77 -11.87
CA MET A 102 1.09 9.84 -12.61
C MET A 102 1.99 10.25 -13.77
N SER A 103 1.63 9.71 -14.92
CA SER A 103 2.04 10.21 -16.21
C SER A 103 1.02 11.29 -16.66
N PRO A 104 1.29 12.05 -17.71
CA PRO A 104 1.70 11.48 -18.96
C PRO A 104 3.16 11.14 -19.04
N LYS A 105 3.42 10.08 -19.79
CA LYS A 105 4.39 10.21 -20.84
C LYS A 105 3.72 10.98 -21.99
N ASP A 106 2.43 10.70 -22.31
CA ASP A 106 1.63 11.44 -23.33
C ASP A 106 0.10 11.63 -23.02
N GLY A 107 -0.37 12.69 -22.33
CA GLY A 107 -1.77 12.80 -21.85
C GLY A 107 -2.00 13.73 -20.64
N ASP A 108 -2.84 14.75 -20.76
CA ASP A 108 -2.95 15.79 -19.73
C ASP A 108 -3.79 15.33 -18.52
N PHE A 109 -3.15 15.13 -17.36
CA PHE A 109 -3.84 14.85 -16.09
C PHE A 109 -3.90 16.16 -15.28
N PRO A 110 -5.08 16.80 -15.15
CA PRO A 110 -5.21 18.03 -14.38
C PRO A 110 -4.95 17.74 -12.89
N GLY A 111 -3.72 18.03 -12.45
CA GLY A 111 -3.23 17.78 -11.10
C GLY A 111 -1.72 18.05 -11.01
N ARG A 112 -1.20 18.18 -9.78
CA ARG A 112 0.26 18.31 -9.57
C ARG A 112 0.92 16.96 -9.85
N ALA A 113 1.94 16.95 -10.71
CA ALA A 113 2.78 15.76 -10.89
C ALA A 113 3.37 15.31 -9.55
N ILE A 114 3.21 14.03 -9.22
CA ILE A 114 3.79 13.43 -8.01
C ILE A 114 5.32 13.54 -8.14
N ALA A 115 5.93 14.32 -7.26
CA ALA A 115 7.36 14.52 -7.24
C ALA A 115 8.04 13.56 -6.26
N GLN A 116 9.33 13.35 -6.50
CA GLN A 116 10.21 12.73 -5.52
C GLN A 116 10.09 13.44 -4.17
N GLY A 117 9.88 12.68 -3.10
CA GLY A 117 9.69 13.20 -1.77
C GLY A 117 8.24 13.49 -1.39
N ASP A 118 7.29 13.46 -2.34
CA ASP A 118 5.88 13.63 -2.04
C ASP A 118 5.31 12.39 -1.33
N ILE A 119 4.30 12.61 -0.48
CA ILE A 119 3.48 11.54 0.09
C ILE A 119 2.13 11.58 -0.60
N THR A 120 1.70 10.45 -1.16
CA THR A 120 0.37 10.32 -1.77
C THR A 120 -0.49 9.39 -0.96
N GLU A 121 -1.75 9.77 -0.78
CA GLU A 121 -2.75 8.94 -0.15
C GLU A 121 -3.69 8.36 -1.20
N VAL A 122 -3.92 7.05 -1.13
CA VAL A 122 -4.81 6.33 -2.05
C VAL A 122 -5.91 5.62 -1.26
N PHE A 123 -7.10 5.56 -1.86
CA PHE A 123 -8.14 4.64 -1.38
C PHE A 123 -7.65 3.20 -1.56
N TRP A 124 -7.71 2.41 -0.49
CA TRP A 124 -7.32 1.00 -0.53
C TRP A 124 -8.54 0.08 -0.60
N ARG A 125 -9.40 0.13 0.41
CA ARG A 125 -10.60 -0.72 0.48
C ARG A 125 -11.61 -0.26 1.52
N VAL A 126 -12.82 -0.79 1.41
CA VAL A 126 -13.80 -0.80 2.51
C VAL A 126 -13.72 -2.15 3.20
N ALA A 127 -13.72 -2.17 4.53
CA ALA A 127 -13.68 -3.41 5.31
C ALA A 127 -14.46 -3.29 6.62
N GLU A 128 -15.02 -4.42 7.07
CA GLU A 128 -15.54 -4.55 8.43
C GLU A 128 -14.37 -4.82 9.38
N LEU A 129 -14.13 -3.92 10.31
CA LEU A 129 -13.02 -4.00 11.27
C LEU A 129 -13.55 -4.51 12.60
N SER A 130 -12.96 -5.59 13.11
CA SER A 130 -13.34 -6.22 14.39
C SER A 130 -12.09 -6.54 15.21
N SER A 131 -11.43 -5.49 15.72
CA SER A 131 -10.09 -5.59 16.30
C SER A 131 -9.02 -6.05 15.29
N SER A 132 -9.26 -5.77 14.00
CA SER A 132 -8.33 -6.08 12.93
C SER A 132 -7.02 -5.31 13.09
N ALA A 133 -5.94 -5.88 12.58
CA ALA A 133 -4.66 -5.18 12.43
C ALA A 133 -4.29 -5.10 10.96
N LEU A 134 -3.62 -4.01 10.57
CA LEU A 134 -3.00 -3.90 9.26
C LEU A 134 -1.63 -4.57 9.31
N ILE A 135 -1.44 -5.62 8.52
CA ILE A 135 -0.14 -6.26 8.33
C ILE A 135 0.54 -5.59 7.15
N ILE A 136 1.76 -5.10 7.39
CA ILE A 136 2.56 -4.30 6.47
C ILE A 136 3.81 -5.10 6.14
N ASP A 137 4.11 -5.30 4.86
CA ASP A 137 5.34 -5.95 4.46
C ASP A 137 5.88 -5.38 3.15
N ARG A 138 7.13 -5.70 2.87
CA ARG A 138 7.81 -5.37 1.63
C ARG A 138 7.45 -6.41 0.58
N VAL A 139 7.44 -6.00 -0.69
CA VAL A 139 7.38 -6.97 -1.80
C VAL A 139 8.72 -7.70 -1.88
N ARG A 140 8.70 -9.01 -1.60
CA ARG A 140 9.86 -9.89 -1.77
C ARG A 140 9.82 -10.43 -3.19
N THR A 141 10.73 -9.97 -4.02
CA THR A 141 10.90 -10.55 -5.37
C THR A 141 11.64 -11.87 -5.21
N TRP A 142 10.98 -12.99 -5.50
CA TRP A 142 11.63 -14.29 -5.57
C TRP A 142 12.56 -14.30 -6.78
N ALA A 143 13.84 -14.06 -6.57
CA ALA A 143 14.84 -14.43 -7.56
C ALA A 143 15.01 -15.95 -7.50
N GLU A 144 14.35 -16.69 -8.40
CA GLU A 144 15.01 -17.90 -8.88
C GLU A 144 16.31 -17.48 -9.57
N PRO A 145 17.46 -18.12 -9.26
CA PRO A 145 18.74 -17.78 -9.85
C PRO A 145 18.77 -18.30 -11.30
N SER A 146 18.06 -17.61 -12.20
CA SER A 146 18.05 -17.88 -13.64
C SER A 146 19.32 -17.35 -14.31
N GLY A 147 20.51 -17.66 -13.77
CA GLY A 147 21.80 -17.61 -14.46
C GLY A 147 22.23 -16.30 -15.14
N ARG A 148 21.46 -15.23 -15.02
CA ARG A 148 21.77 -13.88 -15.52
C ARG A 148 21.90 -12.99 -14.29
N GLY A 149 23.14 -12.64 -13.98
CA GLY A 149 23.44 -11.68 -12.93
C GLY A 149 22.71 -10.36 -13.20
N ASP A 150 21.68 -10.09 -12.41
CA ASP A 150 21.67 -8.95 -11.49
C ASP A 150 20.58 -9.20 -10.46
N GLN A 151 20.90 -8.85 -9.21
CA GLN A 151 20.12 -9.19 -8.03
C GLN A 151 18.69 -8.64 -8.12
N ALA A 152 17.69 -9.48 -7.82
CA ALA A 152 16.38 -8.95 -7.43
C ALA A 152 16.56 -8.30 -6.05
N VAL A 153 17.05 -7.06 -6.05
CA VAL A 153 17.18 -6.27 -4.84
C VAL A 153 15.77 -5.95 -4.42
N ASP A 154 15.36 -6.47 -3.26
CA ASP A 154 14.11 -6.09 -2.61
C ASP A 154 13.90 -4.58 -2.77
N LYS A 155 12.72 -4.16 -3.22
CA LYS A 155 12.43 -2.73 -3.36
C LYS A 155 12.21 -2.12 -1.97
N GLY A 156 12.51 -0.82 -1.85
CA GLY A 156 12.11 -0.05 -0.67
C GLY A 156 10.60 -0.12 -0.49
N ALA A 157 10.12 -0.04 0.75
CA ALA A 157 8.70 0.03 1.06
C ALA A 157 8.48 1.11 2.11
N CYS A 158 7.48 1.97 1.92
CA CYS A 158 7.26 3.08 2.84
C CYS A 158 5.79 3.37 3.07
N LEU A 159 5.37 3.29 4.33
CA LEU A 159 4.04 3.67 4.79
C LEU A 159 4.19 4.89 5.69
N ALA A 160 3.46 5.96 5.39
CA ALA A 160 3.47 7.20 6.15
C ALA A 160 2.32 7.26 7.16
N TRP A 161 1.09 7.05 6.70
CA TRP A 161 -0.07 6.98 7.58
C TRP A 161 -1.18 6.08 7.01
N VAL A 162 -2.12 5.73 7.89
CA VAL A 162 -3.37 5.05 7.54
C VAL A 162 -4.52 5.94 7.97
N ARG A 163 -5.43 6.29 7.06
CA ARG A 163 -6.64 7.04 7.38
C ARG A 163 -7.86 6.11 7.33
N LEU A 164 -8.64 6.16 8.40
CA LEU A 164 -9.85 5.37 8.60
C LEU A 164 -11.05 6.31 8.68
N GLU A 165 -12.01 6.13 7.79
CA GLU A 165 -13.28 6.86 7.78
C GLU A 165 -14.44 5.90 7.87
N PRO A 166 -15.46 6.14 8.72
CA PRO A 166 -16.66 5.32 8.72
C PRO A 166 -17.23 5.23 7.31
N ALA A 167 -17.42 4.01 6.81
CA ALA A 167 -17.84 3.79 5.44
C ALA A 167 -19.28 4.26 5.23
N SER A 168 -19.48 5.16 4.27
CA SER A 168 -20.80 5.55 3.81
C SER A 168 -21.47 4.41 3.04
N GLU A 169 -22.80 4.48 2.84
CA GLU A 169 -23.50 3.54 1.95
C GLU A 169 -22.90 3.56 0.53
N GLN A 170 -22.54 4.74 0.03
CA GLN A 170 -21.92 4.90 -1.28
C GLN A 170 -20.54 4.21 -1.37
N ASP A 171 -19.72 4.28 -0.32
CA ASP A 171 -18.42 3.60 -0.29
C ASP A 171 -18.60 2.08 -0.31
N ARG A 172 -19.56 1.57 0.46
CA ARG A 172 -19.89 0.15 0.51
C ARG A 172 -20.39 -0.34 -0.84
N ASP A 173 -21.30 0.40 -1.47
CA ASP A 173 -21.82 0.08 -2.79
C ASP A 173 -20.74 0.14 -3.87
N ARG A 174 -19.86 1.15 -3.83
CA ARG A 174 -18.71 1.25 -4.75
C ARG A 174 -17.78 0.05 -4.59
N TYR A 175 -17.46 -0.33 -3.35
CA TYR A 175 -16.55 -1.43 -3.07
C TYR A 175 -17.15 -2.81 -3.41
N GLN A 176 -18.47 -2.97 -3.24
CA GLN A 176 -19.21 -4.19 -3.62
C GLN A 176 -19.58 -4.24 -5.11
N GLY A 177 -19.21 -3.23 -5.91
CA GLY A 177 -19.53 -3.17 -7.33
C GLY A 177 -21.01 -2.86 -7.65
N ARG A 178 -21.75 -2.32 -6.69
CA ARG A 178 -23.20 -2.02 -6.77
C ARG A 178 -23.54 -0.55 -7.07
N GLY A 179 -22.56 0.37 -7.05
CA GLY A 179 -22.76 1.81 -7.31
C GLY A 179 -22.46 2.28 -8.75
N ARG A 180 -22.91 3.48 -9.12
CA ARG A 180 -22.49 4.18 -10.35
C ARG A 180 -21.00 4.52 -10.25
N THR A 181 -20.14 3.66 -10.77
CA THR A 181 -18.72 3.94 -10.92
C THR A 181 -18.54 4.91 -12.09
N GLN A 182 -18.16 6.18 -11.84
CA GLN A 182 -17.72 7.05 -12.94
C GLN A 182 -16.48 6.49 -13.65
N THR A 183 -15.71 5.65 -12.96
CA THR A 183 -14.75 4.70 -13.52
C THR A 183 -14.61 3.58 -12.48
N PRO A 184 -14.63 2.28 -12.83
CA PRO A 184 -14.41 1.21 -11.86
C PRO A 184 -13.08 1.46 -11.14
N ALA A 185 -13.09 1.45 -9.80
CA ALA A 185 -11.84 1.39 -9.04
C ALA A 185 -11.21 0.03 -9.37
N PRO A 186 -10.14 -0.01 -10.18
CA PRO A 186 -9.62 -1.28 -10.64
C PRO A 186 -8.89 -1.93 -9.45
N GLN A 187 -9.37 -3.08 -9.02
CA GLN A 187 -8.67 -3.93 -8.06
C GLN A 187 -7.75 -4.83 -8.88
N PHE A 188 -6.43 -4.63 -8.74
CA PHE A 188 -5.39 -5.37 -9.46
C PHE A 188 -4.78 -6.44 -8.55
N ALA A 189 -4.66 -7.67 -9.04
CA ALA A 189 -3.78 -8.70 -8.51
C ALA A 189 -2.82 -9.08 -9.65
N GLN A 190 -1.52 -9.02 -9.42
CA GLN A 190 -0.49 -9.29 -10.43
C GLN A 190 0.32 -10.53 -10.04
N TYR A 191 0.47 -11.44 -11.00
CA TYR A 191 1.56 -12.42 -11.07
C TYR A 191 2.18 -12.35 -12.48
N ASP A 192 3.38 -12.89 -12.60
CA ASP A 192 4.52 -12.48 -13.44
C ASP A 192 4.39 -12.42 -14.99
N ASN A 193 5.23 -11.54 -15.57
CA ASN A 193 5.79 -11.58 -16.94
C ASN A 193 4.90 -11.50 -18.20
N GLY A 194 4.34 -10.32 -18.49
CA GLY A 194 3.99 -9.91 -19.86
C GLY A 194 2.47 -9.80 -20.08
N GLY A 195 2.03 -8.57 -20.31
CA GLY A 195 0.63 -8.19 -20.11
C GLY A 195 -0.38 -8.86 -21.03
N TRP A 196 -1.51 -9.23 -20.42
CA TRP A 196 -2.88 -9.09 -20.95
C TRP A 196 -3.80 -8.72 -19.78
N TRP A 197 -4.70 -7.77 -20.00
CA TRP A 197 -5.55 -7.19 -18.95
C TRP A 197 -6.86 -7.96 -18.86
N GLN A 198 -7.20 -8.49 -17.67
CA GLN A 198 -8.55 -9.00 -17.44
C GLN A 198 -9.03 -8.85 -15.99
N LYS A 199 -10.36 -8.79 -15.90
CA LYS A 199 -11.20 -8.42 -14.75
C LYS A 199 -11.00 -9.42 -13.60
N GLY A 200 -10.94 -8.93 -12.36
CA GLY A 200 -10.85 -9.78 -11.17
C GLY A 200 -11.96 -10.83 -11.15
N CYS A 201 -11.57 -12.11 -11.10
CA CYS A 201 -12.47 -13.24 -11.07
C CYS A 201 -13.25 -13.22 -9.74
N GLN A 202 -14.58 -13.23 -9.81
CA GLN A 202 -15.45 -13.26 -8.62
C GLN A 202 -16.12 -14.63 -8.43
N THR A 203 -16.04 -15.50 -9.45
CA THR A 203 -16.67 -16.83 -9.45
C THR A 203 -15.70 -17.92 -9.90
N VAL A 204 -16.06 -19.18 -9.64
CA VAL A 204 -15.30 -20.37 -10.09
C VAL A 204 -15.29 -20.47 -11.61
N ASP A 205 -16.36 -20.02 -12.28
CA ASP A 205 -16.43 -19.99 -13.75
C ASP A 205 -15.47 -18.95 -14.34
N ASP A 206 -15.25 -17.81 -13.65
CA ASP A 206 -14.26 -16.81 -14.07
C ASP A 206 -12.81 -17.34 -13.98
N LEU A 207 -12.54 -18.23 -13.02
CA LEU A 207 -11.26 -18.93 -12.89
C LEU A 207 -11.06 -19.93 -14.03
N HIS A 208 -12.09 -20.70 -14.38
CA HIS A 208 -12.02 -21.65 -15.49
C HIS A 208 -11.84 -20.96 -16.85
N ALA A 209 -12.50 -19.81 -17.07
CA ALA A 209 -12.35 -19.03 -18.30
C ALA A 209 -10.95 -18.37 -18.46
N SER A 210 -10.13 -18.35 -17.41
CA SER A 210 -8.77 -17.80 -17.43
C SER A 210 -7.66 -18.83 -17.69
N LEU A 211 -8.04 -20.12 -17.76
CA LEU A 211 -7.13 -21.26 -17.93
C LEU A 211 -7.11 -21.83 -19.36
N ASP A 212 -7.95 -21.31 -20.26
CA ASP A 212 -7.97 -21.58 -21.72
C ASP A 212 -7.32 -20.42 -22.51
#